data_AF-A0A7U3Y9U0-F1
#
_entry.id   AF-A0A7U3Y9U0-F1
#
_cell.length_a   1.000
_cell.length_b   1.000
_cell.length_c   1.000
_cell.angle_alpha   90.00
_cell.angle_beta   90.00
_cell.angle_gamma   90.00
#
_symmetry.space_group_name_H-M   'P 1'
#
loop_
_entity.id
_entity.type
_entity.pdbx_description
1 polymer ?
#
loop_
_entity_poly.entity_id
_entity_poly.type
_entity_poly.pdbx_seq_one_letter_code
_entity_poly.pdbx_strand_id
1 'polypeptide(L)'
;MRTSFIKFHNFLLIFSVCITSNATDYKPEQLDEKTIYSNSEHELNSVYSDIKGYISDNKNEVKYLVDTQRFWLKNRNLKCNFNGKEANSGNYKCLSDFNNSKIKDLKNSYLDLDNLEGKLIKPFRYTNGIMKELETGGCYCSESTIKILKDKIYIYQACDQGLKEPRIYNIVGKKKDSFSVEYQIDTNNKVPEFNLAFVTNGKNVWNIVPKIFRKEDLINLNFGINYTTDMNIKNKKNDCHDDEE
;
A
#
# COMPACT_ATOMS: atom_id res chain seq x y z
N MET A 1 -10.79 85.87 1.40
CA MET A 1 -10.06 85.93 2.68
C MET A 1 -10.09 84.55 3.31
N ARG A 2 -8.92 84.05 3.70
CA ARG A 2 -8.69 82.76 4.38
C ARG A 2 -9.66 82.55 5.54
N THR A 3 -10.11 81.31 5.74
CA THR A 3 -9.93 80.63 7.03
C THR A 3 -9.90 79.13 6.81
N SER A 4 -8.86 78.55 7.40
CA SER A 4 -8.47 77.14 7.38
C SER A 4 -9.28 76.39 8.43
N PHE A 5 -9.78 75.19 8.10
CA PHE A 5 -10.14 74.19 9.11
C PHE A 5 -9.35 72.92 8.85
N ILE A 6 -8.31 72.76 9.66
CA ILE A 6 -7.46 71.59 9.78
C ILE A 6 -8.33 70.42 10.27
N LYS A 7 -8.56 69.41 9.43
CA LYS A 7 -9.09 68.11 9.87
C LYS A 7 -7.91 67.23 10.27
N PHE A 8 -7.75 67.06 11.58
CA PHE A 8 -6.83 66.10 12.18
C PHE A 8 -7.06 64.70 11.60
N HIS A 9 -6.02 64.14 11.00
CA HIS A 9 -5.98 62.71 10.68
C HIS A 9 -5.68 61.94 11.97
N ASN A 10 -6.55 60.98 12.28
CA ASN A 10 -6.31 59.96 13.30
C ASN A 10 -5.06 59.16 12.90
N PHE A 11 -3.91 59.52 13.48
CA PHE A 11 -2.72 58.70 13.48
C PHE A 11 -2.93 57.56 14.49
N LEU A 12 -3.28 56.38 13.99
CA LEU A 12 -3.17 55.13 14.74
C LEU A 12 -1.67 54.84 14.93
N LEU A 13 -1.14 55.16 16.12
CA LEU A 13 0.16 54.69 16.57
C LEU A 13 0.09 53.18 16.79
N ILE A 14 0.48 52.42 15.76
CA ILE A 14 0.79 51.00 15.91
C ILE A 14 2.14 50.93 16.62
N PHE A 15 2.10 50.70 17.93
CA PHE A 15 3.28 50.28 18.68
C PHE A 15 3.62 48.86 18.21
N SER A 16 4.60 48.74 17.30
CA SER A 16 5.31 47.49 17.08
C SER A 16 6.00 47.11 18.38
N VAL A 17 5.39 46.20 19.14
CA VAL A 17 6.10 45.45 20.17
C VAL A 17 7.06 44.54 19.41
N CYS A 18 8.33 44.94 19.32
CA CYS A 18 9.41 44.03 18.95
C CYS A 18 9.46 42.93 20.00
N ILE A 19 8.77 41.82 19.74
CA ILE A 19 9.05 40.56 20.42
C ILE A 19 10.41 40.12 19.88
N THR A 20 11.47 40.48 20.58
CA THR A 20 12.75 39.80 20.43
C THR A 20 12.51 38.37 20.87
N SER A 21 12.26 37.49 19.90
CA SER A 21 12.40 36.06 20.11
C SER A 21 13.85 35.84 20.50
N ASN A 22 14.08 35.49 21.76
CA ASN A 22 15.28 34.74 22.10
C ASN A 22 15.16 33.46 21.29
N ALA A 23 15.82 33.41 20.13
CA ALA A 23 16.15 32.17 19.46
C ALA A 23 17.10 31.43 20.41
N THR A 24 16.54 30.78 21.42
CA THR A 24 17.22 29.66 22.06
C THR A 24 17.43 28.66 20.94
N ASP A 25 18.70 28.44 20.58
CA ASP A 25 19.13 27.34 19.72
C ASP A 25 18.45 26.06 20.21
N TYR A 26 17.36 25.68 19.56
CA TYR A 26 16.72 24.40 19.77
C TYR A 26 17.66 23.36 19.16
N LYS A 27 18.63 22.88 19.96
CA LYS A 27 19.32 21.63 19.63
C LYS A 27 18.26 20.54 19.71
N PRO A 28 17.98 19.80 18.62
CA PRO A 28 17.12 18.63 18.73
C PRO A 28 17.75 17.72 19.77
N GLU A 29 16.98 17.36 20.80
CA GLU A 29 17.39 16.39 21.80
C GLU A 29 17.66 15.07 21.06
N GLN A 30 18.94 14.75 20.88
CA GLN A 30 19.35 13.54 20.17
C GLN A 30 19.02 12.36 21.09
N LEU A 31 17.99 11.59 20.72
CA LEU A 31 17.60 10.39 21.45
C LEU A 31 18.79 9.45 21.59
N ASP A 32 18.94 8.86 22.77
CA ASP A 32 19.97 7.86 23.00
C ASP A 32 19.64 6.55 22.24
N GLU A 33 20.68 5.78 21.92
CA GLU A 33 20.54 4.58 21.08
C GLU A 33 19.63 3.51 21.69
N LYS A 34 19.57 3.40 23.02
CA LYS A 34 18.68 2.44 23.70
C LYS A 34 17.22 2.82 23.48
N THR A 35 16.90 4.11 23.58
CA THR A 35 15.56 4.63 23.31
C THR A 35 15.19 4.44 21.84
N ILE A 36 16.09 4.73 20.91
CA ILE A 36 15.89 4.48 19.47
C ILE A 36 15.60 3.00 19.20
N TYR A 37 16.40 2.10 19.75
CA TYR A 37 16.17 0.66 19.65
C TYR A 37 14.80 0.25 20.20
N SER A 38 14.47 0.68 21.42
CA SER A 38 13.21 0.32 22.08
C SER A 38 11.99 0.76 21.26
N ASN A 39 12.02 1.99 20.73
CA ASN A 39 10.97 2.51 19.87
C ASN A 39 10.85 1.69 18.57
N SER A 40 11.97 1.35 17.93
CA SER A 40 11.97 0.54 16.71
C SER A 40 11.48 -0.90 16.92
N GLU A 41 11.76 -1.52 18.08
CA GLU A 41 11.28 -2.86 18.42
C GLU A 41 9.77 -2.84 18.67
N HIS A 42 9.27 -1.80 19.35
CA HIS A 42 7.84 -1.60 19.55
C HIS A 42 7.10 -1.39 18.22
N GLU A 43 7.59 -0.49 17.37
CA GLU A 43 6.98 -0.23 16.06
C GLU A 43 6.99 -1.49 15.17
N LEU A 44 8.10 -2.24 15.14
CA LEU A 44 8.20 -3.49 14.39
C LEU A 44 7.13 -4.49 14.82
N ASN A 45 6.95 -4.67 16.13
CA ASN A 45 5.97 -5.60 16.68
C ASN A 45 4.53 -5.12 16.42
N SER A 46 4.25 -3.82 16.52
CA SER A 46 2.94 -3.24 16.20
C SER A 46 2.60 -3.51 14.73
N VAL A 47 3.47 -3.08 13.80
CA VAL A 47 3.25 -3.26 12.35
C VAL A 47 3.07 -4.73 12.00
N TYR A 48 3.90 -5.62 12.56
CA TYR A 48 3.76 -7.06 12.36
C TYR A 48 2.41 -7.59 12.87
N SER A 49 1.99 -7.18 14.06
CA SER A 49 0.74 -7.61 14.68
C SER A 49 -0.48 -7.12 13.88
N ASP A 50 -0.47 -5.85 13.48
CA ASP A 50 -1.54 -5.24 12.68
C ASP A 50 -1.70 -5.97 11.34
N ILE A 51 -0.59 -6.18 10.63
CA ILE A 51 -0.61 -6.93 9.36
C ILE A 51 -1.14 -8.34 9.56
N LYS A 52 -0.60 -9.08 10.54
CA LYS A 52 -1.00 -10.46 10.82
C LYS A 52 -2.48 -10.57 11.17
N GLY A 53 -3.00 -9.64 11.97
CA GLY A 53 -4.42 -9.57 12.33
C GLY A 53 -5.30 -9.30 11.11
N TYR A 54 -4.89 -8.36 10.27
CA TYR A 54 -5.65 -7.97 9.09
C TYR A 54 -5.77 -9.09 8.04
N ILE A 55 -4.67 -9.81 7.78
CA ILE A 55 -4.65 -10.91 6.79
C ILE A 55 -5.06 -12.27 7.38
N SER A 56 -5.65 -12.30 8.57
CA SER A 56 -5.83 -13.53 9.37
C SER A 56 -6.64 -14.63 8.67
N ASP A 57 -7.58 -14.26 7.81
CA ASP A 57 -8.38 -15.20 7.01
C ASP A 57 -7.57 -15.91 5.93
N ASN A 58 -6.48 -15.29 5.43
CA ASN A 58 -5.58 -15.91 4.47
C ASN A 58 -4.45 -16.68 5.17
N LYS A 59 -4.79 -17.91 5.59
CA LYS A 59 -3.88 -18.80 6.34
C LYS A 59 -2.52 -19.03 5.68
N ASN A 60 -2.46 -19.04 4.34
CA ASN A 60 -1.22 -19.20 3.60
C ASN A 60 -0.30 -17.99 3.76
N GLU A 61 -0.84 -16.79 3.64
CA GLU A 61 -0.09 -15.53 3.81
C GLU A 61 0.29 -15.30 5.28
N VAL A 62 -0.58 -15.66 6.23
CA VAL A 62 -0.23 -15.64 7.67
C VAL A 62 0.96 -16.55 7.95
N LYS A 63 0.94 -17.78 7.42
CA LYS A 63 2.05 -18.72 7.57
C LYS A 63 3.34 -18.16 6.97
N TYR A 64 3.26 -17.62 5.75
CA TYR A 64 4.40 -16.98 5.09
C TYR A 64 4.99 -15.83 5.92
N LEU A 65 4.15 -14.93 6.44
CA LEU A 65 4.57 -13.81 7.27
C LEU A 65 5.26 -14.29 8.55
N VAL A 66 4.70 -15.28 9.24
CA VAL A 66 5.29 -15.85 10.47
C VAL A 66 6.66 -16.49 10.19
N ASP A 67 6.75 -17.34 9.17
CA ASP A 67 7.97 -18.08 8.87
C ASP A 67 9.10 -17.14 8.42
N THR A 68 8.78 -16.16 7.58
CA THR A 68 9.75 -15.14 7.13
C THR A 68 10.18 -14.19 8.25
N GLN A 69 9.27 -13.80 9.16
CA GLN A 69 9.61 -12.99 10.33
C GLN A 69 10.56 -13.74 11.28
N ARG A 70 10.28 -15.02 11.56
CA ARG A 70 11.15 -15.86 12.40
C ARG A 70 12.55 -16.02 11.82
N PHE A 71 12.64 -16.29 10.52
CA PHE A 71 13.92 -16.40 9.83
C PHE A 71 14.68 -15.07 9.87
N TRP A 72 14.00 -13.97 9.61
CA TRP A 72 14.59 -12.63 9.66
C TRP A 72 15.12 -12.28 11.05
N LEU A 73 14.36 -12.56 12.13
CA LEU A 73 14.80 -12.33 13.52
C LEU A 73 16.08 -13.12 13.85
N LYS A 74 16.17 -14.39 13.45
CA LYS A 74 17.38 -15.20 13.63
C LYS A 74 18.60 -14.55 12.96
N ASN A 75 18.42 -14.08 11.72
CA ASN A 75 19.50 -13.43 10.96
C ASN A 75 19.90 -12.08 11.54
N ARG A 76 18.93 -11.24 11.96
CA ARG A 76 19.19 -9.97 12.65
C ARG A 76 20.02 -10.22 13.89
N ASN A 77 19.57 -11.15 14.73
CA ASN A 77 20.21 -11.45 16.00
C ASN A 77 21.65 -11.93 15.80
N LEU A 78 21.88 -12.83 14.83
CA LEU A 78 23.22 -13.29 14.47
C LEU A 78 24.11 -12.13 13.99
N LYS A 79 23.63 -11.29 13.07
CA LYS A 79 24.40 -10.17 12.49
C LYS A 79 24.70 -9.07 13.50
N CYS A 80 23.81 -8.85 14.45
CA CYS A 80 23.98 -7.84 15.50
C CYS A 80 24.62 -8.39 16.79
N ASN A 81 25.13 -9.63 16.78
CA ASN A 81 25.67 -10.29 17.97
C ASN A 81 24.72 -10.22 19.18
N PHE A 82 23.42 -10.36 18.93
CA PHE A 82 22.37 -10.28 19.94
C PHE A 82 21.91 -11.68 20.34
N ASN A 83 21.95 -11.98 21.64
CA ASN A 83 21.59 -13.28 22.19
C ASN A 83 20.07 -13.54 22.26
N GLY A 84 19.23 -12.55 21.89
CA GLY A 84 17.77 -12.66 21.94
C GLY A 84 17.13 -12.38 23.31
N LYS A 85 17.91 -11.98 24.32
CA LYS A 85 17.42 -11.68 25.68
C LYS A 85 17.61 -10.21 26.03
N GLU A 86 18.85 -9.75 26.09
CA GLU A 86 19.19 -8.40 26.55
C GLU A 86 20.08 -7.68 25.53
N ALA A 87 19.53 -6.60 24.97
CA ALA A 87 20.28 -5.69 24.11
C ALA A 87 21.20 -4.79 24.96
N ASN A 88 22.28 -4.30 24.37
CA ASN A 88 23.26 -3.46 25.04
C ASN A 88 23.80 -2.40 24.06
N SER A 89 24.62 -1.47 24.57
CA SER A 89 25.19 -0.38 23.78
C SER A 89 25.98 -0.86 22.55
N GLY A 90 26.53 -2.07 22.58
CA GLY A 90 27.25 -2.65 21.44
C GLY A 90 26.33 -3.08 20.29
N ASN A 91 25.03 -3.24 20.50
CA ASN A 91 24.11 -3.75 19.49
C ASN A 91 22.86 -2.90 19.22
N TYR A 92 22.55 -1.89 20.02
CA TYR A 92 21.35 -1.05 19.82
C TYR A 92 21.22 -0.49 18.41
N LYS A 93 22.25 0.17 17.90
CA LYS A 93 22.24 0.75 16.55
C LYS A 93 22.01 -0.31 15.47
N CYS A 94 22.68 -1.45 15.55
CA CYS A 94 22.50 -2.53 14.59
C CYS A 94 21.05 -3.06 14.62
N LEU A 95 20.52 -3.32 15.81
CA LEU A 95 19.15 -3.81 15.97
C LEU A 95 18.12 -2.80 15.44
N SER A 96 18.27 -1.52 15.76
CA SER A 96 17.37 -0.48 15.26
C SER A 96 17.43 -0.32 13.76
N ASP A 97 18.62 -0.36 13.15
CA ASP A 97 18.80 -0.24 11.70
C ASP A 97 18.09 -1.41 10.97
N PHE A 98 18.26 -2.64 11.47
CA PHE A 98 17.54 -3.80 10.96
C PHE A 98 16.01 -3.66 11.14
N ASN A 99 15.55 -3.27 12.33
CA ASN A 99 14.12 -3.09 12.62
C ASN A 99 13.48 -2.08 11.67
N ASN A 100 14.10 -0.91 11.51
CA ASN A 100 13.60 0.15 10.63
C ASN A 100 13.55 -0.31 9.16
N SER A 101 14.57 -1.03 8.70
CA SER A 101 14.55 -1.64 7.36
C SER A 101 13.37 -2.62 7.21
N LYS A 102 13.14 -3.47 8.21
CA LYS A 102 12.06 -4.47 8.16
C LYS A 102 10.67 -3.83 8.24
N ILE A 103 10.50 -2.79 9.05
CA ILE A 103 9.28 -1.98 9.12
C ILE A 103 8.97 -1.40 7.73
N LYS A 104 9.97 -0.81 7.07
CA LYS A 104 9.81 -0.28 5.72
C LYS A 104 9.41 -1.37 4.73
N ASP A 105 10.06 -2.53 4.76
CA ASP A 105 9.73 -3.66 3.89
C ASP A 105 8.29 -4.18 4.10
N LEU A 106 7.86 -4.28 5.36
CA LEU A 106 6.50 -4.68 5.71
C LEU A 106 5.47 -3.65 5.23
N LYS A 107 5.68 -2.36 5.52
CA LYS A 107 4.81 -1.29 5.04
C LYS A 107 4.73 -1.28 3.50
N ASN A 108 5.87 -1.41 2.83
CA ASN A 108 5.94 -1.44 1.36
C ASN A 108 5.22 -2.64 0.74
N SER A 109 5.28 -3.81 1.38
CA SER A 109 4.72 -5.02 0.79
C SER A 109 3.26 -5.27 1.15
N TYR A 110 2.74 -4.65 2.22
CA TYR A 110 1.38 -4.90 2.71
C TYR A 110 0.50 -3.64 2.74
N LEU A 111 1.08 -2.44 2.83
CA LEU A 111 0.33 -1.19 3.08
C LEU A 111 0.56 -0.12 2.02
N ASP A 112 1.47 -0.35 1.07
CA ASP A 112 1.76 0.60 0.01
C ASP A 112 0.74 0.49 -1.12
N LEU A 113 -0.43 1.06 -0.85
CA LEU A 113 -1.54 1.13 -1.78
C LEU A 113 -1.30 2.13 -2.91
N ASP A 114 -0.38 3.08 -2.72
CA ASP A 114 -0.02 4.04 -3.77
C ASP A 114 0.82 3.35 -4.86
N ASN A 115 1.60 2.34 -4.48
CA ASN A 115 2.27 1.42 -5.40
C ASN A 115 1.34 0.59 -6.28
N LEU A 116 0.01 0.60 -6.09
CA LEU A 116 -0.93 0.02 -7.06
C LEU A 116 -0.94 0.80 -8.37
N GLU A 117 -0.72 2.12 -8.32
CA GLU A 117 -0.67 2.96 -9.50
C GLU A 117 0.53 2.59 -10.38
N GLY A 118 0.29 2.49 -11.69
CA GLY A 118 1.29 2.11 -12.68
C GLY A 118 1.60 0.62 -12.75
N LYS A 119 1.23 -0.19 -11.75
CA LYS A 119 1.43 -1.65 -11.76
C LYS A 119 0.28 -2.39 -12.44
N LEU A 120 0.59 -3.57 -12.97
CA LEU A 120 -0.42 -4.54 -13.40
C LEU A 120 -0.84 -5.37 -12.18
N ILE A 121 -2.13 -5.36 -11.89
CA ILE A 121 -2.78 -6.09 -10.81
C ILE A 121 -3.41 -7.32 -11.45
N LYS A 122 -2.76 -8.47 -11.26
CA LYS A 122 -3.06 -9.70 -12.01
C LYS A 122 -3.76 -10.73 -11.11
N PRO A 123 -4.74 -11.47 -11.63
CA PRO A 123 -5.29 -12.63 -10.93
C PRO A 123 -4.18 -13.67 -10.72
N PHE A 124 -4.26 -14.47 -9.65
CA PHE A 124 -3.33 -15.58 -9.47
C PHE A 124 -3.96 -16.71 -8.64
N ARG A 125 -3.32 -17.87 -8.66
CA ARG A 125 -3.63 -19.00 -7.78
C ARG A 125 -2.41 -19.34 -6.94
N TYR A 126 -2.65 -19.83 -5.73
CA TYR A 126 -1.60 -20.40 -4.90
C TYR A 126 -1.31 -21.83 -5.35
N THR A 127 -0.03 -22.15 -5.54
CA THR A 127 0.49 -23.50 -5.65
C THR A 127 1.51 -23.73 -4.54
N ASN A 128 1.63 -24.97 -4.07
CA ASN A 128 2.53 -25.32 -2.96
C ASN A 128 2.37 -24.39 -1.73
N GLY A 129 1.12 -23.99 -1.43
CA GLY A 129 0.76 -23.12 -0.32
C GLY A 129 0.96 -21.62 -0.57
N ILE A 130 2.15 -21.19 -1.00
CA ILE A 130 2.52 -19.75 -1.07
C ILE A 130 3.02 -19.30 -2.45
N MET A 131 3.31 -20.22 -3.36
CA MET A 131 3.81 -19.87 -4.68
C MET A 131 2.67 -19.31 -5.50
N LYS A 132 2.85 -18.12 -6.08
CA LYS A 132 1.84 -17.51 -6.92
C LYS A 132 2.08 -17.97 -8.35
N GLU A 133 1.05 -18.52 -8.96
CA GLU A 133 1.04 -18.88 -10.38
C GLU A 133 -0.03 -18.07 -11.09
N LEU A 134 0.36 -17.52 -12.24
CA LEU A 134 -0.54 -16.89 -13.18
C LEU A 134 -0.90 -17.92 -14.23
N GLU A 135 -2.18 -18.24 -14.35
CA GLU A 135 -2.69 -18.99 -15.49
C GLU A 135 -2.71 -18.05 -16.69
N THR A 136 -1.95 -18.39 -17.72
CA THR A 136 -1.85 -17.65 -18.99
C THR A 136 -2.16 -18.61 -20.13
N GLY A 137 -2.89 -18.19 -21.17
CA GLY A 137 -3.11 -19.09 -22.32
C GLY A 137 -4.32 -20.02 -22.18
N GLY A 138 -5.36 -19.65 -21.44
CA GLY A 138 -6.55 -20.49 -21.29
C GLY A 138 -7.57 -20.23 -22.40
N CYS A 139 -8.14 -21.30 -22.96
CA CYS A 139 -9.08 -21.26 -24.10
C CYS A 139 -10.37 -20.47 -23.79
N TYR A 140 -10.63 -20.25 -22.49
CA TYR A 140 -11.62 -19.33 -21.96
C TYR A 140 -10.97 -18.43 -20.90
N CYS A 141 -10.90 -17.15 -21.19
CA CYS A 141 -10.34 -16.14 -20.32
C CYS A 141 -11.42 -15.59 -19.38
N SER A 142 -11.48 -16.21 -18.22
CA SER A 142 -12.42 -15.85 -17.15
C SER A 142 -11.96 -14.64 -16.34
N GLU A 143 -10.66 -14.32 -16.36
CA GLU A 143 -10.09 -13.37 -15.41
C GLU A 143 -9.50 -12.11 -16.08
N SER A 144 -9.68 -10.97 -15.43
CA SER A 144 -9.18 -9.68 -15.93
C SER A 144 -7.96 -9.18 -15.15
N THR A 145 -7.03 -8.53 -15.83
CA THR A 145 -5.94 -7.76 -15.22
C THR A 145 -6.33 -6.29 -15.12
N ILE A 146 -5.93 -5.62 -14.04
CA ILE A 146 -6.22 -4.21 -13.83
C ILE A 146 -4.95 -3.38 -13.89
N LYS A 147 -5.04 -2.17 -14.46
CA LYS A 147 -4.03 -1.13 -14.34
C LYS A 147 -4.68 0.16 -13.89
N ILE A 148 -4.07 0.82 -12.92
CA ILE A 148 -4.55 2.11 -12.41
C ILE A 148 -3.53 3.16 -12.86
N LEU A 149 -4.00 4.23 -13.51
CA LEU A 149 -3.17 5.34 -13.95
C LEU A 149 -3.90 6.65 -13.68
N LYS A 150 -3.37 7.47 -12.77
CA LYS A 150 -3.93 8.77 -12.40
C LYS A 150 -5.42 8.67 -12.06
N ASP A 151 -6.26 9.18 -12.93
CA ASP A 151 -7.72 9.29 -12.85
C ASP A 151 -8.44 8.18 -13.62
N LYS A 152 -7.77 7.07 -13.96
CA LYS A 152 -8.35 5.99 -14.77
C LYS A 152 -8.02 4.59 -14.26
N ILE A 153 -9.00 3.70 -14.37
CA ILE A 153 -8.85 2.24 -14.20
C ILE A 153 -9.05 1.57 -15.54
N TYR A 154 -8.08 0.76 -15.92
CA TYR A 154 -8.05 -0.04 -17.14
C TYR A 154 -8.25 -1.51 -16.76
N ILE A 155 -9.29 -2.13 -17.30
CA ILE A 155 -9.58 -3.56 -17.09
C ILE A 155 -9.33 -4.27 -18.40
N TYR A 156 -8.30 -5.11 -18.42
CA TYR A 156 -7.87 -5.92 -19.56
C TYR A 156 -8.37 -7.35 -19.37
N GLN A 157 -9.05 -7.92 -20.37
CA GLN A 157 -9.33 -9.36 -20.38
C GLN A 157 -8.03 -10.13 -20.66
N ALA A 158 -7.72 -11.17 -19.87
CA ALA A 158 -6.44 -11.88 -19.94
C ALA A 158 -6.30 -12.89 -21.12
N CYS A 159 -7.08 -12.71 -22.19
CA CYS A 159 -7.22 -13.63 -23.32
C CYS A 159 -6.08 -13.50 -24.35
N ASP A 160 -5.04 -14.31 -24.22
CA ASP A 160 -4.14 -14.82 -25.26
C ASP A 160 -3.49 -13.82 -26.26
N GLN A 161 -2.15 -13.83 -26.23
CA GLN A 161 -1.20 -13.09 -27.08
C GLN A 161 -1.19 -11.54 -26.97
N GLY A 162 -1.75 -10.96 -25.91
CA GLY A 162 -1.56 -9.55 -25.60
C GLY A 162 -2.65 -8.99 -24.71
N LEU A 163 -2.41 -7.81 -24.12
CA LEU A 163 -3.47 -7.04 -23.50
C LEU A 163 -4.35 -6.47 -24.63
N LYS A 164 -5.56 -7.01 -24.82
CA LYS A 164 -6.57 -6.43 -25.73
C LYS A 164 -7.00 -5.03 -25.26
N GLU A 165 -7.77 -4.33 -26.08
CA GLU A 165 -8.32 -3.02 -25.72
C GLU A 165 -9.03 -3.07 -24.34
N PRO A 166 -8.59 -2.26 -23.37
CA PRO A 166 -9.15 -2.29 -22.03
C PRO A 166 -10.51 -1.61 -21.98
N ARG A 167 -11.34 -2.05 -21.03
CA ARG A 167 -12.42 -1.19 -20.54
C ARG A 167 -11.82 -0.12 -19.65
N ILE A 168 -12.15 1.13 -19.94
CA ILE A 168 -11.59 2.29 -19.25
C ILE A 168 -12.70 2.93 -18.43
N TYR A 169 -12.43 3.12 -17.15
CA TYR A 169 -13.32 3.80 -16.22
C TYR A 169 -12.63 5.01 -15.62
N ASN A 170 -13.39 6.07 -15.36
CA ASN A 170 -12.87 7.28 -14.73
C ASN A 170 -12.91 7.13 -13.21
N ILE A 171 -11.84 7.57 -12.55
CA ILE A 171 -11.75 7.68 -11.09
C ILE A 171 -12.09 9.13 -10.75
N VAL A 172 -13.19 9.32 -10.03
CA VAL A 172 -13.65 10.64 -9.56
C VAL A 172 -13.34 10.89 -8.10
N GLY A 173 -12.90 9.87 -7.38
CA GLY A 173 -12.49 9.98 -5.98
C GLY A 173 -11.67 8.79 -5.50
N LYS A 174 -10.87 9.01 -4.46
CA LYS A 174 -10.03 8.01 -3.81
C LYS A 174 -10.15 8.14 -2.30
N LYS A 175 -10.46 7.05 -1.60
CA LYS A 175 -10.43 6.97 -0.14
C LYS A 175 -9.37 5.95 0.27
N LYS A 176 -8.41 6.38 1.09
CA LYS A 176 -7.34 5.53 1.60
C LYS A 176 -7.56 5.23 3.07
N ASP A 177 -7.34 3.98 3.43
CA ASP A 177 -7.26 3.47 4.80
C ASP A 177 -5.92 2.73 4.97
N SER A 178 -5.59 2.27 6.17
CA SER A 178 -4.32 1.61 6.48
C SER A 178 -4.05 0.36 5.63
N PHE A 179 -5.11 -0.38 5.28
CA PHE A 179 -5.03 -1.66 4.56
C PHE A 179 -5.94 -1.74 3.33
N SER A 180 -6.55 -0.63 2.94
CA SER A 180 -7.35 -0.60 1.72
C SER A 180 -7.34 0.75 1.03
N VAL A 181 -7.46 0.71 -0.29
CA VAL A 181 -7.77 1.88 -1.10
C VAL A 181 -9.06 1.63 -1.85
N GLU A 182 -9.96 2.59 -1.79
CA GLU A 182 -11.24 2.58 -2.47
C GLU A 182 -11.25 3.65 -3.55
N TYR A 183 -11.50 3.21 -4.77
CA TYR A 183 -11.67 4.08 -5.93
C TYR A 183 -13.14 4.25 -6.23
N GLN A 184 -13.58 5.50 -6.33
CA GLN A 184 -14.93 5.88 -6.73
C GLN A 184 -14.94 6.06 -8.24
N ILE A 185 -15.78 5.28 -8.91
CA ILE A 185 -15.71 5.09 -10.35
C ILE A 185 -16.96 5.63 -11.01
N ASP A 186 -16.75 6.41 -12.06
CA ASP A 186 -17.77 6.99 -12.92
C ASP A 186 -17.66 6.41 -14.33
N THR A 187 -18.79 5.95 -14.89
CA THR A 187 -18.82 5.46 -16.26
C THR A 187 -19.14 6.54 -17.29
N ASN A 188 -19.83 7.64 -16.93
CA ASN A 188 -20.36 8.57 -17.95
C ASN A 188 -20.60 10.04 -17.52
N ASN A 189 -20.81 10.38 -16.24
CA ASN A 189 -21.46 11.66 -15.85
C ASN A 189 -20.80 12.44 -14.70
N LYS A 190 -19.52 12.20 -14.38
CA LYS A 190 -18.75 12.81 -13.28
C LYS A 190 -19.36 12.59 -11.88
N VAL A 191 -20.21 11.59 -11.73
CA VAL A 191 -20.80 11.16 -10.46
C VAL A 191 -20.39 9.70 -10.25
N PRO A 192 -19.89 9.32 -9.07
CA PRO A 192 -19.50 7.94 -8.84
C PRO A 192 -20.72 7.02 -8.87
N GLU A 193 -20.66 5.99 -9.70
CA GLU A 193 -21.72 4.99 -9.87
C GLU A 193 -21.43 3.71 -9.09
N PHE A 194 -20.15 3.38 -8.92
CA PHE A 194 -19.71 2.23 -8.14
C PHE A 194 -18.34 2.46 -7.51
N ASN A 195 -18.02 1.66 -6.49
CA ASN A 195 -16.74 1.74 -5.79
C ASN A 195 -16.01 0.40 -5.83
N LEU A 196 -14.72 0.42 -6.18
CA LEU A 196 -13.82 -0.72 -6.09
C LEU A 196 -12.81 -0.51 -4.97
N ALA A 197 -12.85 -1.38 -3.96
CA ALA A 197 -11.87 -1.42 -2.90
C ALA A 197 -10.82 -2.49 -3.17
N PHE A 198 -9.54 -2.10 -3.12
CA PHE A 198 -8.39 -3.00 -3.10
C PHE A 198 -7.96 -3.14 -1.65
N VAL A 199 -8.12 -4.35 -1.12
CA VAL A 199 -7.93 -4.67 0.29
C VAL A 199 -6.72 -5.58 0.43
N THR A 200 -5.77 -5.26 1.30
CA THR A 200 -4.59 -6.09 1.56
C THR A 200 -5.02 -7.47 2.05
N ASN A 201 -4.57 -8.52 1.38
CA ASN A 201 -4.82 -9.91 1.78
C ASN A 201 -3.53 -10.76 1.87
N GLY A 202 -2.36 -10.11 1.80
CA GLY A 202 -1.05 -10.76 1.86
C GLY A 202 0.07 -9.90 1.29
N LYS A 203 1.27 -10.46 1.13
CA LYS A 203 2.42 -9.73 0.60
C LYS A 203 2.22 -9.42 -0.88
N ASN A 204 2.00 -8.15 -1.23
CA ASN A 204 1.60 -7.71 -2.58
C ASN A 204 0.34 -8.44 -3.08
N VAL A 205 -0.54 -8.86 -2.18
CA VAL A 205 -1.78 -9.57 -2.49
C VAL A 205 -2.98 -8.71 -2.11
N TRP A 206 -3.95 -8.64 -3.00
CA TRP A 206 -5.09 -7.75 -2.93
C TRP A 206 -6.38 -8.53 -3.19
N ASN A 207 -7.38 -8.31 -2.37
CA ASN A 207 -8.76 -8.67 -2.67
C ASN A 207 -9.45 -7.46 -3.27
N ILE A 208 -10.22 -7.69 -4.33
CA ILE A 208 -11.00 -6.64 -4.96
C ILE A 208 -12.44 -6.81 -4.52
N VAL A 209 -12.97 -5.81 -3.84
CA VAL A 209 -14.30 -5.84 -3.25
C VAL A 209 -15.13 -4.71 -3.84
N PRO A 210 -16.25 -5.02 -4.51
CA PRO A 210 -17.19 -4.01 -4.94
C PRO A 210 -18.05 -3.58 -3.74
N LYS A 211 -18.08 -2.29 -3.40
CA LYS A 211 -18.84 -1.80 -2.23
C LYS A 211 -20.24 -1.32 -2.57
N ILE A 212 -20.42 -0.75 -3.75
CA ILE A 212 -21.69 -0.30 -4.32
C ILE A 212 -21.58 -0.67 -5.80
N PHE A 213 -22.40 -1.57 -6.34
CA PHE A 213 -22.30 -1.97 -7.74
C PHE A 213 -23.62 -2.51 -8.30
N ARG A 214 -23.84 -2.31 -9.61
CA ARG A 214 -24.77 -3.12 -10.41
C ARG A 214 -23.94 -4.18 -11.15
N LYS A 215 -24.44 -5.42 -11.18
CA LYS A 215 -23.71 -6.58 -11.71
C LYS A 215 -23.29 -6.43 -13.19
N GLU A 216 -23.98 -5.56 -13.91
CA GLU A 216 -23.80 -5.30 -15.35
C GLU A 216 -22.57 -4.41 -15.65
N ASP A 217 -22.09 -3.63 -14.67
CA ASP A 217 -21.08 -2.58 -14.87
C ASP A 217 -19.63 -3.11 -14.92
N LEU A 218 -19.37 -4.32 -14.42
CA LEU A 218 -18.04 -4.89 -14.20
C LEU A 218 -17.89 -6.27 -14.85
N ILE A 219 -17.88 -6.28 -16.19
CA ILE A 219 -17.73 -7.52 -16.95
C ILE A 219 -16.32 -8.11 -16.70
N ASN A 220 -16.28 -9.35 -16.24
CA ASN A 220 -15.10 -10.22 -16.09
C ASN A 220 -14.10 -9.86 -14.97
N LEU A 221 -14.51 -9.10 -13.95
CA LEU A 221 -13.79 -9.09 -12.66
C LEU A 221 -14.33 -10.19 -11.76
N ASN A 222 -13.44 -11.02 -11.21
CA ASN A 222 -13.79 -12.04 -10.26
C ASN A 222 -13.44 -11.58 -8.84
N PHE A 223 -14.46 -11.21 -8.08
CA PHE A 223 -14.30 -10.74 -6.70
C PHE A 223 -14.07 -11.89 -5.70
N GLY A 224 -14.15 -13.15 -6.15
CA GLY A 224 -13.89 -14.34 -5.35
C GLY A 224 -12.44 -14.80 -5.36
N ILE A 225 -11.56 -14.13 -6.11
CA ILE A 225 -10.13 -14.49 -6.20
C ILE A 225 -9.23 -13.36 -5.70
N ASN A 226 -7.97 -13.73 -5.47
CA ASN A 226 -6.92 -12.80 -5.10
C ASN A 226 -6.21 -12.26 -6.33
N TYR A 227 -5.72 -11.03 -6.20
CA TYR A 227 -4.90 -10.35 -7.19
C TYR A 227 -3.53 -10.02 -6.62
N THR A 228 -2.53 -9.86 -7.48
CA THR A 228 -1.16 -9.57 -7.06
C THR A 228 -0.50 -8.52 -7.96
N THR A 229 0.43 -7.77 -7.38
CA THR A 229 1.30 -6.83 -8.10
C THR A 229 2.74 -7.35 -8.24
N ASP A 230 2.98 -8.61 -7.91
CA ASP A 230 4.29 -9.24 -8.12
C ASP A 230 4.66 -9.25 -9.62
N MET A 231 5.88 -8.83 -9.93
CA MET A 231 6.36 -8.80 -11.31
C MET A 231 6.83 -10.18 -11.80
N ASN A 232 7.38 -11.01 -10.89
CA ASN A 232 8.03 -12.28 -11.20
C ASN A 232 7.14 -13.47 -10.83
N ILE A 233 5.93 -13.51 -11.38
CA ILE A 233 4.99 -14.62 -11.17
C ILE A 233 5.31 -15.74 -12.16
N LYS A 234 5.22 -16.99 -11.72
CA LYS A 234 5.38 -18.15 -12.61
C LYS A 234 4.16 -18.23 -13.54
N ASN A 235 4.40 -18.29 -14.84
CA ASN A 235 3.36 -18.51 -15.82
C ASN A 235 3.18 -20.02 -16.02
N LYS A 236 1.94 -20.48 -15.90
CA LYS A 236 1.54 -21.81 -16.35
C LYS A 236 0.78 -21.63 -17.65
N LYS A 237 1.34 -22.16 -18.75
CA LYS A 237 0.65 -22.22 -20.04
C LYS A 237 -0.31 -23.41 -20.01
N ASN A 238 -1.60 -23.16 -20.26
CA ASN A 238 -2.53 -24.24 -20.56
C ASN A 238 -2.43 -24.57 -22.05
N ASP A 239 -2.42 -25.87 -22.39
CA ASP A 239 -2.48 -26.31 -23.78
C ASP A 239 -3.95 -26.34 -24.20
N CYS A 240 -4.30 -25.49 -25.16
CA CYS A 240 -5.57 -25.54 -25.85
C CYS A 240 -5.37 -26.40 -27.08
N HIS A 241 -5.51 -27.71 -26.91
CA HIS A 241 -5.80 -28.56 -28.05
C HIS A 241 -7.29 -28.38 -28.37
N ASP A 242 -7.55 -27.78 -29.53
CA ASP A 242 -8.84 -27.92 -30.20
C ASP A 242 -8.93 -29.39 -30.62
N ASP A 243 -9.48 -30.23 -29.76
CA ASP A 243 -9.99 -31.53 -30.22
C ASP A 243 -11.21 -31.19 -31.09
N GLU A 244 -10.97 -31.04 -32.40
CA GLU A 244 -12.00 -31.00 -33.43
C GLU A 244 -12.82 -32.30 -33.35
N GLU A 245 -14.04 -32.22 -32.78
CA GLU A 245 -15.11 -33.21 -32.97
C GLU A 245 -16.05 -32.77 -34.11
#